data_AF-A0A2K9RN91-F1
#
_entry.id   AF-A0A2K9RN91-F1
#
_cell.length_a   1.000
_cell.length_b   1.000
_cell.length_c   1.000
_cell.angle_alpha   90.00
_cell.angle_beta   90.00
_cell.angle_gamma   90.00
#
_symmetry.space_group_name_H-M   'P 1'
#
loop_
_entity.id
_entity.type
_entity.pdbx_description
1 polymer ?
#
loop_
_entity_poly.entity_id
_entity_poly.type
_entity_poly.pdbx_seq_one_letter_code
_entity_poly.pdbx_strand_id
1 'polypeptide(L)' 'LGEIEGTRITRVKFEKVSHEYSIIAGIQESIHEILMNLKEIVFKSNLYGTCNASICVRGPRYVTAQ' A
#
# COMPACT_ATOMS: atom_id res chain seq x y z
N LEU A 1 -0.89 -26.22 10.20
CA LEU A 1 -0.51 -24.93 9.58
C LEU A 1 -0.28 -25.20 8.11
N GLY A 2 -1.33 -25.07 7.29
CA GLY A 2 -1.24 -25.30 5.84
C GLY A 2 -0.94 -24.00 5.11
N GLU A 3 -0.44 -24.10 3.89
CA GLU A 3 -0.32 -22.96 2.98
C GLU A 3 -1.73 -22.52 2.56
N ILE A 4 -2.01 -21.23 2.73
CA ILE A 4 -3.26 -20.63 2.28
C ILE A 4 -2.91 -19.69 1.14
N GLU A 5 -3.47 -19.95 -0.04
CA GLU A 5 -3.34 -19.04 -1.17
C GLU A 5 -4.05 -17.71 -0.85
N GLY A 6 -3.39 -16.60 -1.18
CA GLY A 6 -3.91 -15.27 -0.92
C GLY A 6 -3.22 -14.21 -1.77
N THR A 7 -3.93 -13.12 -2.01
CA THR A 7 -3.37 -11.95 -2.70
C THR A 7 -2.84 -10.95 -1.69
N ARG A 8 -1.60 -10.46 -1.90
CA ARG A 8 -0.95 -9.48 -1.03
C ARG A 8 -0.16 -8.47 -1.85
N ILE A 9 -0.01 -7.25 -1.33
CA ILE A 9 0.95 -6.28 -1.84
C ILE A 9 2.37 -6.77 -1.56
N THR A 10 3.16 -6.93 -2.62
CA THR A 10 4.57 -7.38 -2.54
C THR A 10 5.57 -6.26 -2.83
N ARG A 11 5.15 -5.21 -3.55
CA ARG A 11 5.98 -4.06 -3.92
C ARG A 11 5.15 -2.79 -3.88
N VAL A 12 5.76 -1.70 -3.42
CA VAL A 12 5.16 -0.37 -3.38
C VAL A 12 6.19 0.63 -3.92
N LYS A 13 5.73 1.59 -4.73
CA LYS A 13 6.54 2.70 -5.21
C LYS A 13 5.87 3.99 -4.82
N PHE A 14 6.60 4.86 -4.12
CA PHE A 14 6.17 6.22 -3.81
C PHE A 14 6.85 7.18 -4.79
N GLU A 15 6.12 8.17 -5.28
CA GLU A 15 6.72 9.19 -6.14
C GLU A 15 7.60 10.14 -5.32
N LYS A 16 8.79 10.46 -5.85
CA LYS A 16 9.72 11.46 -5.29
C LYS A 16 10.19 11.16 -3.86
N VAL A 17 10.18 9.89 -3.46
CA VAL A 17 10.71 9.41 -2.18
C VAL A 17 12.02 8.67 -2.40
N SER A 18 13.00 8.92 -1.54
CA SER A 18 14.31 8.27 -1.56
C SER A 18 14.39 6.99 -0.71
N HIS A 19 13.75 6.96 0.47
CA HIS A 19 13.80 5.81 1.38
C HIS A 19 12.54 5.65 2.26
N GLU A 20 12.37 4.46 2.84
CA GLU A 20 11.21 4.04 3.64
C GLU A 20 11.02 4.80 4.97
N TYR A 21 12.06 5.49 5.46
CA TYR A 21 12.00 6.35 6.65
C TYR A 21 11.68 7.82 6.33
N SER A 22 11.39 8.16 5.07
CA SER A 22 11.01 9.52 4.68
C SER A 22 9.56 9.83 5.05
N ILE A 23 9.27 11.14 5.16
CA ILE A 23 7.91 11.67 5.21
C ILE A 23 7.53 12.23 3.84
N ILE A 24 6.26 12.10 3.47
CA ILE A 24 5.72 12.72 2.25
C ILE A 24 5.03 14.02 2.68
N ALA A 25 5.43 15.15 2.09
CA ALA A 25 4.83 16.44 2.40
C ALA A 25 3.32 16.41 2.15
N GLY A 26 2.53 16.77 3.18
CA GLY A 26 1.07 16.76 3.12
C GLY A 26 0.41 15.42 3.51
N ILE A 27 1.20 14.42 3.93
CA ILE A 27 0.70 13.18 4.53
C ILE A 27 1.06 13.17 6.03
N GLN A 28 0.13 12.74 6.86
CA GLN A 28 0.31 12.69 8.32
C GLN A 28 1.19 11.51 8.74
N GLU A 29 0.97 10.33 8.15
CA GLU A 29 1.77 9.13 8.43
C GLU A 29 3.14 9.15 7.73
N SER A 30 4.13 8.52 8.37
CA SER A 30 5.39 8.16 7.74
C SER A 30 5.20 7.05 6.70
N ILE A 31 6.19 6.87 5.82
CA ILE A 31 6.15 5.78 4.84
C ILE A 31 6.16 4.40 5.53
N HIS A 32 6.87 4.26 6.64
CA HIS A 32 6.87 3.02 7.40
C HIS A 32 5.46 2.67 7.94
N GLU A 33 4.75 3.64 8.49
CA GLU A 33 3.36 3.46 8.96
C GLU A 33 2.43 3.09 7.80
N ILE A 34 2.56 3.77 6.65
CA ILE A 34 1.81 3.41 5.44
C ILE A 34 2.12 1.97 5.01
N LEU A 35 3.39 1.56 5.00
CA LEU A 35 3.78 0.20 4.65
C LEU A 35 3.21 -0.84 5.61
N MET A 36 3.08 -0.53 6.91
CA MET A 36 2.41 -1.42 7.87
C MET A 36 0.91 -1.50 7.58
N ASN A 37 0.24 -0.38 7.34
CA ASN A 37 -1.19 -0.37 6.98
C ASN A 37 -1.44 -1.19 5.69
N LEU A 38 -0.58 -1.06 4.67
CA LEU A 38 -0.69 -1.83 3.42
C LEU A 38 -0.52 -3.35 3.62
N LYS A 39 0.25 -3.78 4.63
CA LYS A 39 0.45 -5.21 4.94
C LYS A 39 -0.78 -5.86 5.55
N GLU A 40 -1.67 -5.07 6.14
CA GLU A 40 -2.91 -5.53 6.80
C GLU A 40 -4.11 -5.58 5.83
N ILE A 41 -3.99 -5.00 4.63
CA ILE A 41 -5.06 -5.06 3.62
C ILE A 41 -5.28 -6.50 3.17
N VAL A 42 -6.52 -6.96 3.30
CA VAL A 42 -6.97 -8.28 2.84
C VAL A 42 -7.62 -8.13 1.46
N PHE A 43 -7.03 -8.75 0.46
CA PHE A 43 -7.57 -8.75 -0.91
C PHE A 43 -8.43 -9.97 -1.18
N LYS A 44 -9.52 -9.78 -1.91
CA LYS A 44 -10.26 -10.85 -2.59
C LYS A 44 -10.02 -10.71 -4.08
N SER A 45 -9.37 -11.69 -4.68
CA SER A 45 -8.98 -11.67 -6.09
C SER A 45 -9.01 -13.08 -6.65
N ASN A 46 -9.46 -13.21 -7.89
CA ASN A 46 -9.40 -14.45 -8.67
C ASN A 46 -8.26 -14.42 -9.70
N LEU A 47 -7.36 -13.43 -9.60
CA LEU A 47 -6.22 -13.29 -10.52
C LEU A 47 -5.11 -14.27 -10.17
N TYR A 48 -4.56 -14.92 -11.19
CA TYR A 48 -3.34 -15.70 -11.10
C TYR A 48 -2.15 -14.84 -11.56
N GLY A 49 -1.17 -14.64 -10.67
CA GLY A 49 0.03 -13.82 -10.94
C GLY A 49 -0.01 -12.42 -10.32
N THR A 50 0.82 -11.52 -10.84
CA THR A 50 0.99 -10.16 -10.29
C THR A 50 0.16 -9.13 -11.04
N CYS A 51 -0.51 -8.24 -10.29
CA CYS A 51 -1.22 -7.09 -10.83
C CYS A 51 -0.61 -5.80 -10.30
N ASN A 52 -0.57 -4.76 -11.14
CA ASN A 52 -0.18 -3.42 -10.74
C ASN A 52 -1.44 -2.59 -10.43
N ALA A 53 -1.41 -1.85 -9.34
CA ALA A 53 -2.44 -0.88 -8.96
C ALA A 53 -1.79 0.45 -8.58
N SER A 54 -2.54 1.55 -8.73
CA SER A 54 -2.10 2.89 -8.33
C SER A 54 -3.24 3.66 -7.67
N ILE A 55 -2.88 4.59 -6.80
CA ILE A 55 -3.81 5.51 -6.14
C ILE A 55 -3.27 6.93 -6.27
N CYS A 56 -4.14 7.87 -6.64
CA CYS A 56 -3.82 9.29 -6.72
C CYS A 56 -4.86 10.07 -5.93
N VAL A 57 -4.39 10.88 -4.98
CA VAL A 57 -5.24 11.64 -4.06
C VAL A 57 -4.82 13.10 -4.09
N ARG A 58 -5.80 14.00 -4.07
CA ARG A 58 -5.58 15.45 -4.00
C ARG A 58 -6.49 16.04 -2.94
N GLY A 59 -5.96 17.04 -2.24
CA GLY A 59 -6.66 17.73 -1.15
C GLY A 59 -6.70 16.93 0.16
N PRO A 60 -7.12 17.57 1.25
CA PRO A 60 -7.17 16.96 2.57
C PRO A 60 -8.29 15.92 2.64
N ARG A 61 -7.93 14.66 2.88
CA ARG A 61 -8.86 13.55 3.14
C ARG A 61 -8.15 12.38 3.79
N TYR A 62 -8.93 11.48 4.39
CA TYR A 62 -8.45 10.15 4.74
C TYR A 62 -8.44 9.26 3.49
N VAL A 63 -7.37 8.48 3.34
CA VAL A 63 -7.25 7.49 2.27
C VAL A 63 -7.53 6.12 2.86
N THR A 64 -8.46 5.39 2.27
CA THR A 64 -8.96 4.10 2.78
C THR A 64 -8.81 3.01 1.72
N ALA A 65 -8.85 1.74 2.15
CA ALA A 65 -8.73 0.56 1.28
C ALA A 65 -10.09 0.01 0.80
N GLN A 66 -11.10 0.88 0.66
CA GLN A 66 -12.45 0.49 0.18
C GLN A 66 -12.46 0.06 -1.28
#